data_AF-A0A1B2YQA2-F1
#
_entry.id   AF-A0A1B2YQA2-F1
#
_cell.length_a   1.000
_cell.length_b   1.000
_cell.length_c   1.000
_cell.angle_alpha   90.00
_cell.angle_beta   90.00
_cell.angle_gamma   90.00
#
_symmetry.space_group_name_H-M   'P 1'
#
loop_
_entity.id
_entity.type
_entity.pdbx_description
1 polymer ?
#
loop_
_entity_poly.entity_id
_entity_poly.type
_entity_poly.pdbx_seq_one_letter_code
_entity_poly.pdbx_strand_id
1 'polypeptide(L)'
;MSTTLYPQLGACAAVRRSEDLPSSPGGVLLAQSLNGLKSMSVSGDGIFLDETAEPRLNTVAMQADPVANFQMVVPDFGTFAGEFRAASLEFGSETEAGVTFSVSLESNATVTFVSA
;
A
#
# COMPACT_ATOMS: atom_id res chain seq x y z
N MET A 1 -61.10 -1.68 5.96
CA MET A 1 -61.04 -0.27 5.52
C MET A 1 -59.69 0.29 5.95
N SER A 2 -58.95 0.86 5.00
CA SER A 2 -57.83 1.80 5.21
C SER A 2 -56.48 1.21 5.69
N THR A 3 -55.31 1.63 5.25
CA THR A 3 -54.79 2.33 4.06
C THR A 3 -53.27 2.20 4.22
N THR A 4 -52.59 1.61 3.24
CA THR A 4 -51.13 1.63 3.14
C THR A 4 -50.70 3.02 2.69
N LEU A 5 -49.81 3.68 3.44
CA LEU A 5 -49.21 4.95 3.04
C LEU A 5 -47.68 4.84 3.09
N TYR A 6 -47.06 4.88 1.92
CA TYR A 6 -45.64 5.11 1.71
C TYR A 6 -45.45 6.60 1.35
N PRO A 7 -44.60 7.37 2.03
CA PRO A 7 -44.03 8.60 1.48
C PRO A 7 -42.60 8.30 0.97
N GLN A 8 -42.37 8.34 -0.34
CA GLN A 8 -42.08 9.52 -1.18
C GLN A 8 -40.66 10.09 -0.96
N LEU A 9 -39.91 10.05 -2.06
CA LEU A 9 -38.61 10.65 -2.30
C LEU A 9 -38.53 12.12 -1.85
N GLY A 10 -37.34 12.51 -1.39
CA GLY A 10 -36.75 13.80 -1.76
C GLY A 10 -36.48 14.76 -0.61
N ALA A 11 -35.21 14.88 -0.21
CA ALA A 11 -34.66 16.16 0.25
C ALA A 11 -33.14 16.17 0.12
N CYS A 12 -32.69 17.15 -0.64
CA CYS A 12 -31.32 17.54 -0.93
C CYS A 12 -30.61 18.06 0.34
N ALA A 13 -29.30 17.77 0.43
CA ALA A 13 -28.26 18.50 1.18
C ALA A 13 -28.66 19.25 2.47
N ALA A 14 -28.41 18.64 3.62
CA ALA A 14 -28.21 19.37 4.87
C ALA A 14 -26.73 19.28 5.28
N VAL A 15 -25.95 20.29 4.89
CA VAL A 15 -24.67 20.63 5.53
C VAL A 15 -24.97 20.90 7.01
N ARG A 16 -24.70 19.93 7.88
CA ARG A 16 -24.80 20.06 9.33
C ARG A 16 -23.58 20.84 9.84
N ARG A 17 -23.84 21.90 10.60
CA ARG A 17 -22.84 22.74 11.29
C ARG A 17 -21.92 21.90 12.17
N SER A 18 -20.67 22.33 12.23
CA SER A 18 -19.48 21.75 12.86
C SER A 18 -19.45 21.79 14.40
N GLU A 19 -20.57 21.63 15.11
CA GLU A 19 -20.62 21.91 16.57
C GLU A 19 -21.35 20.86 17.41
N ASP A 20 -21.48 19.62 16.94
CA ASP A 20 -21.99 18.50 17.74
C ASP A 20 -20.93 17.39 17.79
N LEU A 21 -19.91 17.58 18.65
CA LEU A 21 -19.01 16.50 19.01
C LEU A 21 -19.59 15.80 20.25
N PRO A 22 -19.94 14.50 20.19
CA PRO A 22 -20.41 13.77 21.35
C PRO A 22 -19.28 13.69 22.39
N SER A 23 -19.48 14.34 23.53
CA SER A 23 -18.50 14.48 24.62
C SER A 23 -18.29 13.22 25.46
N SER A 24 -18.47 12.03 24.89
CA SER A 24 -18.08 10.77 25.54
C SER A 24 -17.62 9.73 24.51
N PRO A 25 -16.30 9.56 24.32
CA PRO A 25 -15.77 8.47 23.50
C PRO A 25 -15.85 7.16 24.32
N GLY A 26 -17.05 6.62 24.47
CA GLY A 26 -17.32 5.36 25.19
C GLY A 26 -17.90 4.23 24.31
N GLY A 27 -18.11 4.49 23.02
CA GLY A 27 -18.62 3.51 22.06
C GLY A 27 -17.52 2.78 21.30
N VAL A 28 -17.81 1.57 20.82
CA VAL A 28 -16.89 0.82 19.97
C VAL A 28 -16.65 1.59 18.65
N LEU A 29 -15.40 1.93 18.38
CA LEU A 29 -15.00 2.45 17.07
C LEU A 29 -14.94 1.26 16.11
N LEU A 30 -15.95 1.14 15.25
CA LEU A 30 -15.95 0.13 14.19
C LEU A 30 -15.27 0.72 12.96
N ALA A 31 -14.04 0.27 12.68
CA ALA A 31 -13.37 0.60 11.43
C ALA A 31 -14.11 -0.10 10.28
N GLN A 32 -14.74 0.67 9.40
CA GLN A 32 -15.16 0.17 8.10
C GLN A 32 -13.90 0.17 7.21
N SER A 33 -13.29 -1.00 7.00
CA SER A 33 -12.30 -1.12 5.92
C SER A 33 -12.97 -0.80 4.59
N LEU A 34 -12.28 -0.07 3.71
CA LEU A 34 -12.76 0.10 2.34
C LEU A 34 -12.73 -1.28 1.67
N ASN A 35 -13.90 -1.93 1.59
CA ASN A 35 -14.04 -3.22 0.94
C ASN A 35 -13.56 -3.12 -0.53
N GLY A 36 -12.47 -3.81 -0.86
CA GLY A 36 -11.97 -3.96 -2.23
C GLY A 36 -10.63 -3.30 -2.53
N LEU A 37 -10.16 -2.36 -1.70
CA LEU A 37 -8.80 -1.84 -1.82
C LEU A 37 -7.82 -2.79 -1.12
N LYS A 38 -6.93 -3.39 -1.91
CA LYS A 38 -5.83 -4.23 -1.42
C LYS A 38 -4.54 -3.52 -1.79
N SER A 39 -3.77 -3.09 -0.79
CA SER A 39 -2.42 -2.57 -0.98
C SER A 39 -1.42 -3.59 -0.48
N MET A 40 -0.25 -3.63 -1.11
CA MET A 40 0.91 -4.38 -0.65
C MET A 40 2.11 -3.45 -0.67
N SER A 41 2.80 -3.34 0.46
CA SER A 41 4.09 -2.67 0.57
C SER A 41 5.17 -3.70 0.89
N VAL A 42 6.37 -3.41 0.44
CA VAL A 42 7.55 -4.26 0.61
C VAL A 42 8.70 -3.37 1.02
N SER A 43 9.36 -3.73 2.10
CA SER A 43 10.61 -3.10 2.52
C SER A 43 11.71 -4.13 2.47
N GLY A 44 12.87 -3.74 1.96
CA GLY A 44 14.06 -4.58 1.94
C GLY A 44 15.30 -3.78 2.29
N ASP A 45 16.18 -4.37 3.08
CA ASP A 45 17.48 -3.82 3.43
C ASP A 45 18.56 -4.81 2.99
N GLY A 46 19.72 -4.29 2.59
CA GLY A 46 20.82 -5.13 2.13
C GLY A 46 22.17 -4.44 2.11
N ILE A 47 23.20 -5.21 1.77
CA ILE A 47 24.57 -4.75 1.54
C ILE A 47 24.83 -4.90 0.05
N PHE A 48 25.52 -3.93 -0.56
CA PHE A 48 25.93 -4.04 -1.97
C PHE A 48 27.01 -5.11 -2.12
N LEU A 49 26.73 -6.09 -2.96
CA LEU A 49 27.61 -7.19 -3.34
C LEU A 49 28.17 -7.02 -4.77
N ASP A 50 27.88 -5.91 -5.45
CA ASP A 50 28.25 -5.61 -6.84
C ASP A 50 27.67 -6.63 -7.83
N GLU A 51 26.41 -6.99 -7.60
CA GLU A 51 25.65 -7.92 -8.44
C GLU A 51 24.75 -7.19 -9.43
N THR A 52 24.43 -7.85 -10.55
CA THR A 52 23.66 -7.26 -11.65
C THR A 52 22.25 -6.75 -11.26
N ALA A 53 21.70 -7.19 -10.12
CA ALA A 53 20.39 -6.75 -9.63
C ALA A 53 20.40 -5.30 -9.11
N GLU A 54 21.51 -4.85 -8.54
CA GLU A 54 21.67 -3.56 -7.89
C GLU A 54 21.61 -2.37 -8.88
N PRO A 55 22.39 -2.35 -10.00
CA PRO A 55 22.28 -1.28 -10.98
C PRO A 55 20.91 -1.29 -11.67
N ARG A 56 20.24 -2.44 -11.75
CA ARG A 56 18.87 -2.53 -12.28
C ARG A 56 17.88 -1.82 -11.36
N LEU A 57 17.98 -2.04 -10.05
CA LEU A 57 17.14 -1.38 -9.05
C LEU A 57 17.33 0.14 -9.08
N ASN A 58 18.58 0.61 -9.15
CA ASN A 58 18.90 2.03 -9.26
C ASN A 58 18.33 2.64 -10.56
N THR A 59 18.49 1.92 -11.69
CA THR A 59 17.92 2.36 -12.97
C THR A 59 16.41 2.52 -12.90
N VAL A 60 15.69 1.61 -12.24
CA VAL A 60 14.22 1.73 -12.06
C VAL A 60 13.89 2.92 -11.16
N ALA A 61 14.57 3.07 -10.02
CA ALA A 61 14.31 4.15 -9.07
C ALA A 61 14.59 5.56 -9.65
N MET A 62 15.54 5.69 -10.57
CA MET A 62 15.92 6.97 -11.20
C MET A 62 15.09 7.33 -12.45
N GLN A 63 14.19 6.47 -12.91
CA GLN A 63 13.32 6.76 -14.05
C GLN A 63 12.25 7.81 -13.70
N ALA A 64 11.72 8.49 -14.73
CA ALA A 64 10.65 9.47 -14.55
C ALA A 64 9.38 8.86 -13.91
N ASP A 65 9.12 7.57 -14.18
CA ASP A 65 8.13 6.77 -13.47
C ASP A 65 8.83 5.54 -12.88
N PRO A 66 9.08 5.49 -11.56
CA PRO A 66 9.89 4.45 -10.93
C PRO A 66 9.07 3.18 -10.71
N VAL A 67 8.61 2.54 -11.79
CA VAL A 67 7.69 1.40 -11.77
C VAL A 67 8.30 0.22 -12.52
N ALA A 68 8.24 -0.97 -11.92
CA ALA A 68 8.66 -2.20 -12.58
C ALA A 68 7.89 -3.42 -12.06
N ASN A 69 7.97 -4.53 -12.81
CA ASN A 69 7.49 -5.81 -12.32
C ASN A 69 8.49 -6.41 -11.34
N PHE A 70 8.01 -6.77 -10.16
CA PHE A 70 8.78 -7.44 -9.12
C PHE A 70 8.15 -8.79 -8.76
N GLN A 71 9.02 -9.71 -8.35
CA GLN A 71 8.64 -11.03 -7.85
C GLN A 71 9.27 -11.21 -6.48
N MET A 72 8.44 -11.41 -5.45
CA MET A 72 8.87 -11.80 -4.12
C MET A 72 8.62 -13.28 -3.94
N VAL A 73 9.68 -14.03 -3.72
CA VAL A 73 9.62 -15.46 -3.47
C VAL A 73 9.79 -15.68 -1.97
N VAL A 74 8.77 -16.24 -1.34
CA VAL A 74 8.82 -16.68 0.06
C VAL A 74 8.99 -18.20 0.06
N PRO A 75 10.14 -18.73 0.53
CA PRO A 75 10.37 -20.17 0.60
C PRO A 75 9.24 -20.88 1.34
N ASP A 76 8.81 -22.03 0.81
CA ASP A 76 7.74 -22.88 1.36
C ASP A 76 6.34 -22.25 1.49
N PHE A 77 6.14 -21.03 0.98
CA PHE A 77 4.86 -20.33 1.04
C PHE A 77 4.31 -20.02 -0.35
N GLY A 78 5.14 -19.45 -1.22
CA GLY A 78 4.75 -19.10 -2.57
C GLY A 78 5.41 -17.83 -3.09
N THR A 79 4.88 -17.34 -4.21
CA THR A 79 5.41 -16.19 -4.94
C THR A 79 4.35 -15.10 -5.07
N PHE A 80 4.73 -13.87 -4.75
CA PHE A 80 3.98 -12.67 -5.09
C PHE A 80 4.59 -12.03 -6.33
N ALA A 81 3.78 -11.79 -7.35
CA ALA A 81 4.22 -11.14 -8.58
C ALA A 81 3.26 -10.02 -8.96
N GLY A 82 3.81 -8.85 -9.31
CA GLY A 82 3.01 -7.70 -9.71
C GLY A 82 3.86 -6.50 -10.06
N GLU A 83 3.20 -5.43 -10.45
CA GLU A 83 3.82 -4.14 -10.70
C GLU A 83 3.93 -3.34 -9.40
N PHE A 84 5.15 -2.93 -9.07
CA PHE A 84 5.45 -2.11 -7.91
C PHE A 84 6.17 -0.83 -8.33
N ARG A 85 5.88 0.23 -7.59
CA ARG A 85 6.56 1.51 -7.62
C ARG A 85 7.66 1.50 -6.56
N ALA A 86 8.87 1.92 -6.91
CA ALA A 86 9.89 2.24 -5.91
C ALA A 86 9.55 3.58 -5.25
N ALA A 87 9.10 3.52 -4.00
CA ALA A 87 8.75 4.69 -3.20
C ALA A 87 9.99 5.36 -2.62
N SER A 88 10.98 4.56 -2.21
CA SER A 88 12.24 5.05 -1.66
C SER A 88 13.40 4.12 -2.00
N LEU A 89 14.58 4.71 -2.20
CA LEU A 89 15.85 4.00 -2.34
C LEU A 89 16.93 4.82 -1.66
N GLU A 90 17.40 4.34 -0.53
CA GLU A 90 18.38 4.99 0.31
C GLU A 90 19.70 4.22 0.28
N PHE A 91 20.81 4.95 0.16
CA PHE A 91 22.15 4.40 0.25
C PHE A 91 22.79 4.87 1.54
N GLY A 92 23.23 3.92 2.36
CA GLY A 92 24.04 4.15 3.55
C GLY A 92 25.48 3.72 3.29
N SER A 93 26.41 4.31 4.01
CA SER A 93 27.78 3.84 4.08
C SER A 93 28.10 3.52 5.52
N GLU A 94 28.38 2.26 5.83
CA GLU A 94 28.97 1.89 7.11
C GLU A 94 30.49 1.97 6.98
N THR A 95 31.12 2.72 7.88
CA THR A 95 32.57 2.96 7.89
C THR A 95 33.42 1.68 7.93
N GLU A 96 32.84 0.54 8.32
CA GLU A 96 33.54 -0.76 8.41
C GLU A 96 32.83 -1.93 7.69
N ALA A 97 31.59 -1.78 7.21
CA ALA A 97 30.77 -2.92 6.72
C ALA A 97 30.32 -2.81 5.24
N GLY A 98 30.85 -1.83 4.50
CA GLY A 98 30.51 -1.63 3.08
C GLY A 98 29.34 -0.67 2.88
N VAL A 99 28.83 -0.65 1.64
CA VAL A 99 27.67 0.19 1.29
C VAL A 99 26.41 -0.60 1.59
N THR A 100 25.47 0.00 2.30
CA THR A 100 24.15 -0.57 2.59
C THR A 100 23.09 0.09 1.72
N PHE A 101 21.99 -0.61 1.42
CA PHE A 101 20.80 0.00 0.86
C PHE A 101 19.56 -0.34 1.66
N SER A 102 18.60 0.57 1.61
CA SER A 102 17.21 0.34 1.99
C SER A 102 16.32 0.68 0.81
N VAL A 103 15.30 -0.14 0.55
CA VAL A 103 14.34 0.05 -0.53
C VAL A 103 12.92 -0.15 -0.03
N SER A 104 12.02 0.75 -0.42
CA SER A 104 10.59 0.63 -0.17
C SER A 104 9.84 0.56 -1.50
N LEU A 105 9.01 -0.47 -1.67
CA LEU A 105 8.18 -0.70 -2.83
C LEU A 105 6.69 -0.69 -2.45
N GLU A 106 5.87 -0.11 -3.32
CA GLU A 106 4.41 -0.05 -3.15
C GLU A 106 3.70 -0.60 -4.38
N SER A 107 2.63 -1.37 -4.18
CA SER A 107 1.86 -1.95 -5.29
C SER A 107 1.25 -0.87 -6.16
N ASN A 108 1.56 -0.86 -7.46
CA ASN A 108 1.00 0.05 -8.46
C ASN A 108 -0.11 -0.62 -9.30
N ALA A 109 -0.19 -1.95 -9.28
CA ALA A 109 -1.22 -2.73 -9.95
C ALA A 109 -1.68 -3.96 -9.13
N THR A 110 -2.47 -4.83 -9.76
CA THR A 110 -2.92 -6.08 -9.14
C THR A 110 -1.72 -7.00 -8.87
N VAL A 111 -1.56 -7.39 -7.61
CA VAL A 111 -0.57 -8.39 -7.20
C VAL A 111 -1.19 -9.77 -7.26
N THR A 112 -0.52 -10.68 -7.96
CA THR A 112 -0.88 -12.10 -8.05
C THR A 112 -0.09 -12.92 -7.04
N PHE A 113 -0.74 -13.91 -6.45
CA PHE A 113 -0.10 -14.87 -5.54
C PHE A 113 -0.22 -16.27 -6.13
N VAL A 114 0.91 -16.98 -6.21
CA VAL A 114 0.99 -18.39 -6.62
C VAL A 114 1.57 -19.17 -5.44
N SER A 115 0.80 -20.11 -4.89
CA SER A 115 1.29 -21.01 -3.83
C SER A 115 2.36 -21.95 -4.36
N ALA A 116 3.31 -22.33 -3.50
CA ALA A 116 4.34 -23.32 -3.83
C ALA A 116 3.78 -24.73 -4.09
#